data_AF-A0A4Y8LIK6-F1
#
_entry.id   AF-A0A4Y8LIK6-F1
#
_cell.length_a   1.000
_cell.length_b   1.000
_cell.length_c   1.000
_cell.angle_alpha   90.00
_cell.angle_beta   90.00
_cell.angle_gamma   90.00
#
_symmetry.space_group_name_H-M   'P 1'
#
loop_
_entity.id
_entity.type
_entity.pdbx_description
1 polymer ?
#
loop_
_entity_poly.entity_id
_entity_poly.type
_entity_poly.pdbx_seq_one_letter_code
_entity_poly.pdbx_strand_id
1 'polypeptide(L)' 'MSTKKKNILYFVGGILTATLILPPLAAMGVPSFDVVLTVMFGEGNPLAIVFSIVLIAAVLFVMSRLAGGNARPD' A
#
# COMPACT_ATOMS: atom_id res chain seq x y z
N MET A 1 -11.60 -9.85 18.69
CA MET A 1 -10.89 -10.78 17.78
C MET A 1 -9.43 -10.90 18.23
N SER A 2 -8.89 -12.11 18.44
CA SER A 2 -7.48 -12.27 18.88
C SER A 2 -6.51 -11.65 17.86
N THR A 3 -5.46 -10.97 18.32
CA THR A 3 -4.44 -10.32 17.47
C THR A 3 -3.89 -11.26 16.39
N LYS A 4 -3.74 -12.56 16.71
CA LYS A 4 -3.31 -13.59 15.74
C LYS A 4 -4.30 -13.76 14.57
N LYS A 5 -5.60 -13.78 14.85
CA LYS A 5 -6.65 -13.89 13.82
C LYS A 5 -6.71 -12.65 12.93
N LYS A 6 -6.49 -11.46 13.51
CA LYS A 6 -6.46 -10.18 12.77
C LYS A 6 -5.27 -10.12 11.81
N ASN A 7 -4.09 -10.56 12.25
CA ASN A 7 -2.89 -10.58 11.40
C ASN A 7 -3.02 -11.56 10.22
N ILE A 8 -3.59 -12.75 10.47
CA ILE A 8 -3.88 -13.72 9.41
C ILE A 8 -4.89 -13.15 8.40
N LEU A 9 -5.91 -12.44 8.87
CA LEU A 9 -6.88 -11.80 7.99
C LEU A 9 -6.24 -10.73 7.08
N TYR A 10 -5.35 -9.90 7.62
CA TYR A 10 -4.61 -8.92 6.81
C TYR A 10 -3.67 -9.58 5.81
N PHE A 11 -2.99 -10.66 6.21
CA PHE A 11 -2.11 -11.41 5.33
C PHE A 11 -2.88 -12.04 4.15
N VAL A 12 -3.99 -12.73 4.44
CA VAL A 12 -4.86 -13.32 3.41
C VAL A 12 -5.50 -12.22 2.55
N GLY A 13 -5.94 -11.12 3.15
CA GLY A 13 -6.46 -9.96 2.42
C GLY A 13 -5.43 -9.34 1.47
N GLY A 14 -4.16 -9.29 1.88
CA GLY A 14 -3.05 -8.88 1.04
C GLY A 14 -2.83 -9.81 -0.16
N ILE A 15 -2.84 -11.13 0.07
CA ILE A 15 -2.71 -12.12 -1.01
C ILE A 15 -3.87 -12.02 -2.00
N LEU A 16 -5.10 -11.93 -1.51
CA LEU A 16 -6.28 -11.80 -2.36
C LEU A 16 -6.26 -10.50 -3.17
N THR A 17 -5.86 -9.39 -2.56
CA THR A 17 -5.70 -8.11 -3.25
C THR A 17 -4.63 -8.20 -4.34
N ALA A 18 -3.48 -8.77 -4.03
CA ALA A 18 -2.40 -8.92 -5.00
C ALA A 18 -2.78 -9.83 -6.17
N THR A 19 -3.59 -10.87 -5.92
CA THR A 19 -3.95 -11.87 -6.94
C THR A 19 -5.17 -11.47 -7.76
N LEU A 20 -6.17 -10.83 -7.15
CA LEU A 20 -7.46 -10.55 -7.79
C LEU A 20 -7.64 -9.09 -8.19
N ILE A 21 -6.99 -8.14 -7.50
CA ILE A 21 -7.20 -6.71 -7.73
C ILE A 21 -6.09 -6.14 -8.62
N LEU A 22 -4.82 -6.49 -8.39
CA LEU A 22 -3.72 -5.96 -9.22
C LEU A 22 -3.83 -6.30 -10.71
N PRO A 23 -4.15 -7.55 -11.13
CA PRO A 23 -4.16 -7.86 -12.56
C PRO A 23 -5.24 -7.10 -13.37
N PRO A 24 -6.50 -6.97 -12.89
CA PRO A 24 -7.48 -6.11 -13.54
C PRO A 24 -7.06 -4.64 -13.58
N LEU A 25 -6.44 -4.12 -12.52
CA LEU A 25 -5.93 -2.74 -12.52
C LEU A 25 -4.88 -2.52 -13.61
N ALA A 26 -3.94 -3.45 -13.76
CA ALA A 26 -2.95 -3.43 -14.83
C ALA A 26 -3.62 -3.51 -16.22
N ALA A 27 -4.64 -4.36 -16.37
CA ALA A 27 -5.41 -4.47 -17.62
C ALA A 27 -6.22 -3.20 -17.96
N MET A 28 -6.64 -2.43 -16.94
CA MET A 28 -7.30 -1.12 -17.10
C MET A 28 -6.31 0.02 -17.45
N GLY A 29 -5.03 -0.29 -17.65
CA GLY A 29 -4.01 0.68 -18.01
C GLY A 29 -3.48 1.48 -16.81
N VAL A 30 -3.73 1.03 -15.58
CA VAL A 30 -3.10 1.63 -14.39
C VAL A 30 -1.62 1.25 -14.41
N PRO A 31 -0.70 2.22 -14.56
CA PRO A 31 0.73 1.93 -14.58
C PRO A 31 1.19 1.37 -13.24
N SER A 32 2.19 0.48 -13.27
CA SER A 32 2.81 0.00 -12.05
C SER A 32 3.53 1.14 -11.33
N PHE A 33 3.71 0.99 -10.02
CA PHE A 33 4.41 1.98 -9.22
C PHE A 33 5.82 2.29 -9.75
N ASP A 34 6.54 1.28 -10.22
CA ASP A 34 7.85 1.41 -10.85
C ASP A 34 7.83 2.28 -12.13
N VAL A 35 6.82 2.09 -12.98
CA VAL A 35 6.63 2.92 -14.18
C VAL A 35 6.34 4.37 -13.80
N VAL A 36 5.49 4.59 -12.78
CA VAL A 36 5.19 5.95 -12.30
C VAL A 36 6.46 6.65 -11.78
N LEU A 37 7.27 5.95 -10.97
CA LEU A 37 8.52 6.49 -10.47
C LEU A 37 9.51 6.80 -11.59
N THR A 38 9.64 5.89 -12.55
CA THR A 38 10.55 6.05 -13.69
C THR A 38 10.13 7.23 -14.56
N VAL A 39 8.83 7.43 -14.79
CA VAL A 39 8.31 8.59 -15.55
C VAL A 39 8.52 9.91 -14.79
N MET A 40 8.39 9.93 -13.47
CA MET A 40 8.52 11.16 -12.69
C MET A 40 9.97 11.56 -12.39
N PHE A 41 10.84 10.59 -12.09
CA PHE A 41 12.21 10.85 -11.62
C PHE A 41 13.28 10.44 -12.63
N GLY A 42 12.95 9.63 -13.63
CA GLY A 42 13.91 9.00 -14.54
C GLY A 42 14.45 7.68 -14.00
N GLU A 43 14.95 6.84 -14.92
CA GLU A 43 15.48 5.52 -14.60
C GLU A 43 16.76 5.62 -13.74
N GLY A 44 16.80 4.85 -12.65
CA GLY A 44 17.97 4.82 -11.74
C GLY A 44 18.14 6.06 -10.84
N ASN A 45 17.18 6.99 -10.79
CA ASN A 45 17.28 8.17 -9.96
C ASN A 45 17.11 7.83 -8.46
N PRO A 46 18.09 8.11 -7.58
CA PRO A 46 17.99 7.83 -6.15
C PRO A 46 16.86 8.61 -5.43
N LEU A 47 16.36 9.71 -6.01
CA LEU A 47 15.21 10.43 -5.48
C LEU A 47 13.92 9.60 -5.50
N ALA A 48 13.79 8.63 -6.41
CA ALA A 48 12.66 7.70 -6.44
C ALA A 48 12.57 6.86 -5.16
N ILE A 49 13.72 6.48 -4.59
CA ILE A 49 13.79 5.73 -3.33
C ILE A 49 13.32 6.62 -2.17
N VAL A 50 13.82 7.85 -2.10
CA VAL A 50 13.45 8.81 -1.06
C VAL A 50 11.94 9.07 -1.11
N PHE A 51 11.39 9.31 -2.29
CA PHE A 51 9.96 9.51 -2.48
C PHE A 51 9.14 8.28 -2.07
N SER A 52 9.60 7.07 -2.43
CA SER A 52 8.94 5.82 -2.05
C SER A 52 8.88 5.65 -0.53
N ILE A 53 9.97 5.95 0.18
CA ILE A 53 10.02 5.89 1.65
C ILE A 53 9.01 6.87 2.26
N VAL A 54 8.98 8.11 1.76
CA VAL A 54 8.03 9.14 2.22
C VAL A 54 6.58 8.71 1.97
N LEU A 55 6.30 8.15 0.80
CA LEU A 55 4.96 7.66 0.45
C LEU A 55 4.53 6.51 1.37
N ILE A 56 5.40 5.53 1.61
CA ILE A 56 5.13 4.41 2.52
C ILE A 56 4.87 4.94 3.93
N ALA A 57 5.68 5.87 4.42
CA ALA A 57 5.48 6.50 5.72
C ALA A 57 4.12 7.23 5.81
N ALA A 58 3.74 7.96 4.76
CA ALA A 58 2.44 8.64 4.68
C ALA A 58 1.26 7.64 4.71
N VAL A 59 1.34 6.54 3.96
CA VAL A 59 0.30 5.49 3.97
C VAL A 59 0.18 4.85 5.36
N LEU A 60 1.30 4.49 5.98
CA LEU A 60 1.31 3.93 7.34
C LEU A 60 0.76 4.93 8.37
N PHE A 61 1.08 6.21 8.23
CA PHE A 61 0.55 7.27 9.08
C PHE A 61 -0.97 7.42 8.93
N VAL A 62 -1.49 7.43 7.69
CA VAL A 62 -2.94 7.50 7.44
C VAL A 62 -3.63 6.25 7.96
N MET A 63 -3.08 5.06 7.71
CA MET A 63 -3.64 3.80 8.22
C MET A 63 -3.66 3.74 9.75
N SER A 64 -2.61 4.20 10.43
CA SER A 64 -2.58 4.23 11.90
C SER A 64 -3.60 5.21 12.46
N ARG A 65 -3.80 6.36 11.82
CA ARG A 65 -4.85 7.32 12.19
C ARG A 65 -6.27 6.77 11.97
N LEU A 66 -6.53 6.13 10.83
CA LEU A 66 -7.82 5.53 10.50
C LEU A 66 -8.14 4.34 11.42
N ALA A 67 -7.15 3.50 11.73
CA ALA A 67 -7.33 2.36 12.63
C ALA A 67 -7.48 2.78 14.11
N GLY A 68 -6.83 3.88 14.52
CA GLY A 68 -6.94 4.42 15.87
C GLY A 68 -8.27 5.15 16.14
N GLY A 69 -8.93 5.69 15.10
CA GLY A 69 -10.22 6.35 15.22
C GLY A 69 -11.38 5.43 15.64
N ASN A 70 -11.29 4.14 15.32
CA ASN A 70 -12.31 3.13 15.64
C ASN A 70 -12.13 2.47 17.03
N ALA A 71 -11.17 2.94 17.84
CA ALA A 71 -10.86 2.39 19.16
C ALA A 71 -11.39 3.25 20.33
N ARG A 72 -12.37 4.14 20.07
CA ARG A 72 -13.14 4.81 21.12
C ARG A 72 -14.33 3.92 21.49
N PRO A 73 -14.34 3.27 22.67
CA PRO A 73 -15.57 2.76 23.25
C PRO A 73 -16.36 3.96 23.78
N ASP A 74 -17.51 4.22 23.17
CA ASP A 74 -18.64 4.86 23.84
C ASP A 74 -19.23 3.94 24.92
#